data_AF-A0A2T1CXP4-F1
#
_entry.id   AF-A0A2T1CXP4-F1
#
_cell.length_a   1.000
_cell.length_b   1.000
_cell.length_c   1.000
_cell.angle_alpha   90.00
_cell.angle_beta   90.00
_cell.angle_gamma   90.00
#
_symmetry.space_group_name_H-M   'P 1'
#
loop_
_entity.id
_entity.type
_entity.pdbx_description
1 polymer ?
#
loop_
_entity_poly.entity_id
_entity_poly.type
_entity_poly.pdbx_seq_one_letter_code
_entity_poly.pdbx_strand_id
1 'polypeptide(L)'
;MSLNAQLIEKAMAKDATCIGGMDCSFIPKSGKATYGLDWFYNGSQSRTQKGLEISVIAVIDVEAHRGYSLSVKQTPGNLAKRKAKAQRQRQRIGWATVEQTQQMLDQLPNKTTAEADANNVTLEMTRMDYYLKHLQDSYAYLPTKLKYWAVDGFYSKKKFVDGVVGLNLHVISKLRSDADMRYLYTGVQKPRGAKRKYDGKVELSDLSRFTYVKQLEPQLNLYTTVVWHVSLKRNIRIAALIDTRKVGKTGVALLFSTDVELDAELIAEYYKARFQIEFIFRDAKQFTGLCDAQTRQPQTLDFHFNASLTVLNLAKYEDQLRFAKDNQTQSLHAFSMASYKRLAFNDHLLERFISMLDLNPTLIKSHPNYQNLRSYGIIAI
;
A
#
# COMPACT_ATOMS: atom_id res chain seq x y z
N MET A 1 6.55 16.01 -1.53
CA MET A 1 6.45 14.94 -2.55
C MET A 1 7.56 15.03 -3.61
N SER A 2 7.80 16.16 -4.28
CA SER A 2 8.81 16.28 -5.36
C SER A 2 10.21 15.75 -4.98
N LEU A 3 10.71 16.05 -3.78
CA LEU A 3 11.98 15.52 -3.28
C LEU A 3 12.03 13.98 -3.26
N ASN A 4 10.99 13.33 -2.73
CA ASN A 4 10.93 11.87 -2.68
C ASN A 4 10.82 11.26 -4.08
N ALA A 5 10.05 11.88 -4.98
CA ALA A 5 9.95 11.41 -6.36
C ALA A 5 11.31 11.40 -7.06
N GLN A 6 12.07 12.49 -6.97
CA GLN A 6 13.41 12.60 -7.55
C GLN A 6 14.40 11.63 -6.90
N LEU A 7 14.29 11.43 -5.59
CA LEU A 7 15.15 10.48 -4.86
C LEU A 7 14.88 9.03 -5.28
N ILE A 8 13.60 8.66 -5.43
CA ILE A 8 13.19 7.34 -5.92
C ILE A 8 13.71 7.12 -7.34
N GLU A 9 13.55 8.10 -8.22
CA GLU A 9 14.07 8.02 -9.60
C GLU A 9 15.59 7.84 -9.65
N LYS A 10 16.33 8.49 -8.74
CA LYS A 10 17.78 8.33 -8.63
C LYS A 10 18.20 7.00 -8.00
N ALA A 11 17.40 6.46 -7.09
CA ALA A 11 17.70 5.22 -6.38
C ALA A 11 17.38 3.98 -7.22
N MET A 12 16.35 4.02 -8.06
CA MET A 12 15.96 2.85 -8.84
C MET A 12 16.74 2.74 -10.15
N ALA A 13 17.09 1.51 -10.55
CA ALA A 13 17.62 1.30 -11.89
C ALA A 13 16.56 1.67 -12.95
N LYS A 14 17.00 2.16 -14.11
CA LYS A 14 16.10 2.64 -15.17
C LYS A 14 15.15 1.54 -15.65
N ASP A 15 15.65 0.33 -15.74
CA ASP A 15 14.98 -0.91 -16.16
C ASP A 15 14.34 -1.72 -15.02
N ALA A 16 14.54 -1.33 -13.75
CA ALA A 16 13.97 -2.05 -12.60
C ALA A 16 12.44 -2.22 -12.72
N THR A 17 11.93 -3.40 -12.39
CA THR A 17 10.48 -3.60 -12.28
C THR A 17 9.99 -2.95 -11.00
N CYS A 18 9.02 -2.06 -11.14
CA CYS A 18 8.45 -1.36 -9.99
C CYS A 18 6.95 -1.51 -9.88
N ILE A 19 6.49 -1.64 -8.64
CA ILE A 19 5.08 -1.61 -8.28
C ILE A 19 4.82 -0.49 -7.28
N GLY A 20 3.62 0.06 -7.30
CA GLY A 20 3.13 0.94 -6.25
C GLY A 20 2.45 0.14 -5.16
N GLY A 21 2.46 0.66 -3.94
CA GLY A 21 1.72 0.09 -2.82
C GLY A 21 1.20 1.16 -1.90
N MET A 22 0.15 0.80 -1.15
CA MET A 22 -0.39 1.64 -0.10
C MET A 22 -0.78 0.80 1.10
N ASP A 23 -0.46 1.32 2.27
CA ASP A 23 -0.91 0.76 3.52
C ASP A 23 -0.98 1.86 4.60
N CYS A 24 -1.62 1.54 5.71
CA CYS A 24 -1.81 2.44 6.83
C CYS A 24 -1.06 1.94 8.06
N SER A 25 -0.59 2.88 8.89
CA SER A 25 0.09 2.55 10.14
C SER A 25 -0.42 3.39 11.30
N PHE A 26 -0.64 2.71 12.43
CA PHE A 26 -0.94 3.35 13.69
C PHE A 26 0.28 4.09 14.26
N ILE A 27 0.06 5.32 14.70
CA ILE A 27 1.03 6.14 15.42
C ILE A 27 0.50 6.40 16.84
N PRO A 28 1.20 5.94 17.88
CA PRO A 28 0.80 6.17 19.27
C PRO A 28 0.86 7.67 19.57
N LYS A 29 -0.27 8.20 20.06
CA LYS A 29 -0.39 9.62 20.37
C LYS A 29 -1.52 9.85 21.37
N SER A 30 -1.36 10.84 22.22
CA SER A 30 -2.34 11.22 23.24
C SER A 30 -2.63 12.72 23.20
N GLY A 31 -3.49 13.18 24.11
CA GLY A 31 -3.91 14.57 24.23
C GLY A 31 -5.38 14.80 23.85
N LYS A 32 -5.90 15.98 24.21
CA LYS A 32 -7.29 16.38 23.91
C LYS A 32 -7.40 17.23 22.64
N ALA A 33 -6.34 17.94 22.28
CA ALA A 33 -6.30 18.91 21.17
C ALA A 33 -5.43 18.46 19.98
N THR A 34 -4.99 17.20 19.96
CA THR A 34 -4.19 16.67 18.85
C THR A 34 -5.09 16.40 17.65
N TYR A 35 -4.76 16.99 16.50
CA TYR A 35 -5.50 16.78 15.26
C TYR A 35 -5.53 15.30 14.86
N GLY A 36 -6.69 14.84 14.40
CA GLY A 36 -6.87 13.51 13.83
C GLY A 36 -6.82 12.34 14.83
N LEU A 37 -6.84 12.60 16.14
CA LEU A 37 -7.00 11.54 17.14
C LEU A 37 -8.31 10.79 16.97
N ASP A 38 -8.22 9.47 16.80
CA ASP A 38 -9.38 8.58 16.78
C ASP A 38 -8.95 7.14 17.13
N TRP A 39 -9.88 6.21 17.01
CA TRP A 39 -9.66 4.79 17.19
C TRP A 39 -9.22 4.14 15.87
N PHE A 40 -8.00 3.61 15.89
CA PHE A 40 -7.35 2.96 14.75
C PHE A 40 -6.75 1.62 15.15
N TYR A 41 -6.62 0.70 14.21
CA TYR A 41 -6.10 -0.63 14.48
C TYR A 41 -4.57 -0.58 14.67
N ASN A 42 -4.08 -1.07 15.82
CA ASN A 42 -2.66 -1.23 16.06
C ASN A 42 -2.26 -2.70 15.81
N GLY A 43 -1.61 -2.94 14.67
CA GLY A 43 -1.16 -4.27 14.27
C GLY A 43 -0.18 -4.92 15.26
N SER A 44 0.68 -4.15 15.91
CA SER A 44 1.64 -4.69 16.89
C SER A 44 0.98 -5.15 18.19
N GLN A 45 -0.24 -4.67 18.50
CA GLN A 45 -1.00 -5.08 19.68
C GLN A 45 -2.27 -5.87 19.32
N SER A 46 -2.49 -6.16 18.05
CA SER A 46 -3.66 -6.87 17.52
C SER A 46 -5.00 -6.30 18.01
N ARG A 47 -5.09 -4.99 18.27
CA ARG A 47 -6.29 -4.34 18.81
C ARG A 47 -6.43 -2.90 18.38
N THR A 48 -7.64 -2.37 18.44
CA THR A 48 -7.90 -0.95 18.20
C THR A 48 -7.44 -0.12 19.39
N GLN A 49 -6.74 0.99 19.12
CA GLN A 49 -6.25 1.92 20.12
C GLN A 49 -6.52 3.37 19.71
N LYS A 50 -6.57 4.24 20.71
CA LYS A 50 -6.64 5.68 20.50
C LYS A 50 -5.27 6.20 20.11
N GLY A 51 -5.19 6.89 18.98
CA GLY A 51 -3.94 7.45 18.45
C GLY A 51 -4.18 8.11 17.09
N LEU A 52 -3.14 8.19 16.27
CA LEU A 52 -3.23 8.65 14.88
C LEU A 52 -3.07 7.46 13.93
N GLU A 53 -3.48 7.66 12.68
CA GLU A 53 -3.18 6.76 11.58
C GLU A 53 -2.58 7.59 10.45
N ILE A 54 -1.55 7.06 9.81
CA ILE A 54 -0.99 7.61 8.57
C ILE A 54 -1.22 6.60 7.46
N SER A 55 -1.56 7.11 6.28
CA SER A 55 -1.51 6.34 5.03
C SER A 55 -0.20 6.66 4.32
N VAL A 56 0.47 5.63 3.81
CA VAL A 56 1.74 5.77 3.08
C VAL A 56 1.58 5.20 1.69
N ILE A 57 2.03 5.95 0.69
CA ILE A 57 2.26 5.47 -0.66
C ILE A 57 3.72 5.10 -0.77
N ALA A 58 3.98 3.87 -1.22
CA ALA A 58 5.32 3.36 -1.48
C ALA A 58 5.50 3.01 -2.96
N VAL A 59 6.72 3.18 -3.44
CA VAL A 59 7.22 2.62 -4.69
C VAL A 59 8.19 1.50 -4.32
N ILE A 60 8.00 0.33 -4.89
CA ILE A 60 8.75 -0.87 -4.53
C ILE A 60 9.50 -1.35 -5.77
N ASP A 61 10.82 -1.46 -5.63
CA ASP A 61 11.70 -2.18 -6.53
C ASP A 61 11.57 -3.67 -6.23
N VAL A 62 11.04 -4.43 -7.21
CA VAL A 62 10.67 -5.83 -7.00
C VAL A 62 11.93 -6.68 -6.90
N GLU A 63 12.87 -6.50 -7.80
CA GLU A 63 14.12 -7.27 -7.87
C GLU A 63 15.06 -6.92 -6.71
N ALA A 64 15.22 -5.64 -6.39
CA ALA A 64 16.06 -5.22 -5.27
C ALA A 64 15.43 -5.49 -3.91
N HIS A 65 14.18 -5.93 -3.86
CA HIS A 65 13.41 -6.11 -2.62
C HIS A 65 13.51 -4.88 -1.72
N ARG A 66 13.30 -3.69 -2.30
CA ARG A 66 13.45 -2.40 -1.62
C ARG A 66 12.22 -1.52 -1.85
N GLY A 67 11.60 -1.09 -0.76
CA GLY A 67 10.51 -0.11 -0.79
C GLY A 67 11.00 1.30 -0.46
N TYR A 68 10.48 2.31 -1.15
CA TYR A 68 10.69 3.72 -0.88
C TYR A 68 9.35 4.41 -0.65
N SER A 69 9.31 5.35 0.28
CA SER A 69 8.10 6.12 0.59
C SER A 69 7.96 7.32 -0.35
N LEU A 70 6.88 7.43 -1.10
CA LEU A 70 6.65 8.60 -1.97
C LEU A 70 5.94 9.72 -1.20
N SER A 71 4.87 9.36 -0.48
CA SER A 71 3.98 10.32 0.18
C SER A 71 3.38 9.72 1.44
N VAL A 72 3.23 10.57 2.45
CA VAL A 72 2.57 10.24 3.71
C VAL A 72 1.46 11.24 3.95
N LYS A 73 0.28 10.76 4.34
CA LYS A 73 -0.82 11.61 4.80
C LYS A 73 -1.45 11.07 6.05
N GLN A 74 -1.63 11.92 7.05
CA GLN A 74 -2.39 11.59 8.24
C GLN A 74 -3.87 11.37 7.89
N THR A 75 -4.45 10.24 8.31
CA THR A 75 -5.89 10.00 8.19
C THR A 75 -6.65 10.92 9.14
N PRO A 76 -7.61 11.74 8.66
CA PRO A 76 -8.47 12.53 9.53
C PRO A 76 -9.27 11.66 10.50
N GLY A 77 -9.47 12.16 11.72
CA GLY A 77 -10.36 11.53 12.69
C GLY A 77 -11.84 11.60 12.28
N ASN A 78 -12.67 10.76 12.90
CA ASN A 78 -14.14 10.74 12.78
C ASN A 78 -14.72 10.40 11.39
N LEU A 79 -13.92 9.93 10.43
CA LEU A 79 -14.43 9.50 9.11
C LEU A 79 -15.43 8.34 9.19
N ALA A 80 -15.34 7.48 10.22
CA ALA A 80 -16.30 6.40 10.46
C ALA A 80 -17.62 6.88 11.12
N LYS A 81 -17.57 7.89 11.99
CA LYS A 81 -18.73 8.40 12.73
C LYS A 81 -19.65 9.26 11.86
N ARG A 82 -19.08 10.01 10.91
CA ARG A 82 -19.82 10.80 9.93
C ARG A 82 -20.82 9.93 9.14
N LYS A 83 -20.32 8.84 8.54
CA LYS A 83 -21.15 7.84 7.83
C LYS A 83 -22.32 7.30 8.65
N ALA A 84 -22.12 7.00 9.93
CA ALA A 84 -23.17 6.47 10.80
C ALA A 84 -24.29 7.50 11.07
N LYS A 85 -23.95 8.79 11.14
CA LYS A 85 -24.92 9.89 11.29
C LYS A 85 -25.71 10.11 10.01
N ALA A 86 -25.06 10.17 8.85
CA ALA A 86 -25.74 10.31 7.56
C ALA A 86 -26.64 9.11 7.22
N GLN A 87 -26.22 7.89 7.57
CA GLN A 87 -27.04 6.68 7.37
C GLN A 87 -28.28 6.67 8.29
N ARG A 88 -28.15 7.11 9.56
CA ARG A 88 -29.29 7.27 10.48
C ARG A 88 -30.25 8.38 10.05
N GLN A 89 -29.75 9.48 9.48
CA GLN A 89 -30.61 10.55 8.93
C GLN A 89 -31.37 10.07 7.70
N ARG A 90 -30.73 9.35 6.77
CA ARG A 90 -31.40 8.76 5.60
C ARG A 90 -32.45 7.70 5.97
N GLN A 91 -32.23 6.94 7.04
CA GLN A 91 -33.21 5.96 7.54
C GLN A 91 -34.40 6.60 8.28
N ARG A 92 -34.28 7.84 8.75
CA ARG A 92 -35.35 8.56 9.45
C ARG A 92 -36.33 9.29 8.53
N ILE A 93 -35.97 9.51 7.27
CA ILE A 93 -36.89 10.08 6.27
C ILE A 93 -37.70 8.89 5.73
N GLY A 94 -38.92 8.72 6.24
CA GLY A 94 -39.84 7.70 5.77
C GLY A 94 -40.37 8.00 4.37
N TRP A 95 -40.77 6.97 3.63
CA TRP A 95 -41.34 7.09 2.27
C TRP A 95 -42.52 8.08 2.18
N ALA A 96 -43.34 8.18 3.25
CA ALA A 96 -44.46 9.13 3.33
C ALA A 96 -44.02 10.61 3.29
N THR A 97 -42.83 10.93 3.83
CA THR A 97 -42.30 12.30 3.79
C THR A 97 -41.77 12.64 2.39
N VAL A 98 -41.26 11.65 1.65
CA VAL A 98 -40.78 11.82 0.27
C VAL A 98 -41.95 12.06 -0.69
N GLU A 99 -43.06 11.33 -0.56
CA GLU A 99 -44.27 11.55 -1.37
C GLU A 99 -44.93 12.91 -1.09
N GLN A 100 -45.03 13.33 0.17
CA GLN A 100 -45.57 14.65 0.51
C GLN A 100 -44.71 15.79 -0.03
N THR A 101 -43.38 15.64 -0.01
CA THR A 101 -42.47 16.66 -0.55
C THR A 101 -42.51 16.69 -2.08
N GLN A 102 -42.69 15.54 -2.73
CA GLN A 102 -42.85 15.45 -4.19
C GLN A 102 -44.18 16.08 -4.67
N GLN A 103 -45.28 15.83 -3.95
CA GLN A 103 -46.57 16.46 -4.22
C GLN A 103 -46.56 17.98 -4.00
N MET A 104 -45.79 18.49 -3.03
CA MET A 104 -45.59 19.94 -2.85
C MET A 104 -44.69 20.55 -3.92
N LEU A 105 -43.73 19.81 -4.47
CA LEU A 105 -42.87 20.26 -5.57
C LEU A 105 -43.63 20.37 -6.90
N ASP A 106 -44.58 19.48 -7.17
CA ASP A 106 -45.41 19.51 -8.38
C ASP A 106 -46.47 20.63 -8.36
N GLN A 107 -46.70 21.28 -7.21
CA GLN A 107 -47.66 22.38 -7.04
C GLN A 107 -47.01 23.78 -7.03
N LEU A 108 -45.69 23.87 -7.14
CA LEU A 108 -45.00 25.17 -7.16
C LEU A 108 -45.03 25.77 -8.58
N PRO A 109 -45.37 27.07 -8.72
CA PRO A 109 -45.36 27.72 -10.03
C PRO A 109 -43.93 27.79 -10.56
N ASN A 110 -43.76 27.48 -11.84
CA ASN A 110 -42.47 27.52 -12.55
C ASN A 110 -41.88 28.93 -12.45
N LYS A 111 -40.92 29.12 -11.53
CA LYS A 111 -40.18 30.37 -11.41
C LYS A 111 -38.80 30.16 -12.03
N THR A 112 -38.61 30.83 -13.16
CA THR A 112 -37.36 30.97 -13.91
C THR A 112 -36.20 31.38 -13.01
N THR A 113 -35.12 30.60 -13.11
CA THR A 113 -33.69 30.93 -12.93
C THR A 113 -33.35 32.09 -11.99
N ALA A 114 -32.91 31.76 -10.79
CA ALA A 114 -31.88 32.50 -10.06
C ALA A 114 -31.16 31.56 -9.08
N GLU A 115 -29.86 31.35 -9.33
CA GLU A 115 -28.77 31.09 -8.37
C GLU A 115 -29.16 30.41 -7.05
N ALA A 116 -29.24 29.07 -7.07
CA ALA A 116 -29.31 28.27 -5.85
C ALA A 116 -27.90 27.84 -5.43
N ASP A 117 -27.37 28.55 -4.43
CA ASP A 117 -26.45 28.10 -3.38
C ASP A 117 -25.70 26.78 -3.61
N ALA A 118 -24.49 26.90 -4.14
CA ALA A 118 -23.49 25.83 -4.24
C ALA A 118 -22.87 25.41 -2.89
N ASN A 119 -23.57 25.60 -1.75
CA ASN A 119 -23.04 25.42 -0.41
C ASN A 119 -23.97 24.59 0.50
N ASN A 120 -24.07 23.27 0.27
CA ASN A 120 -24.09 22.24 1.35
C ASN A 120 -24.30 20.80 0.85
N VAL A 121 -23.40 20.29 0.01
CA VAL A 121 -23.16 18.85 -0.03
C VAL A 121 -21.68 18.61 0.22
N THR A 122 -21.23 18.81 1.46
CA THR A 122 -19.99 18.16 1.91
C THR A 122 -20.24 16.66 1.86
N LEU A 123 -19.88 16.03 0.74
CA LEU A 123 -19.84 14.58 0.61
C LEU A 123 -18.99 14.06 1.78
N GLU A 124 -19.61 13.37 2.72
CA GLU A 124 -18.91 12.79 3.86
C GLU A 124 -17.91 11.75 3.34
N MET A 125 -16.64 12.16 3.28
CA MET A 125 -15.55 11.34 2.80
C MET A 125 -15.34 10.15 3.72
N THR A 126 -15.33 8.93 3.18
CA THR A 126 -14.97 7.72 3.95
C THR A 126 -13.45 7.56 4.03
N ARG A 127 -12.95 6.63 4.88
CA ARG A 127 -11.51 6.29 4.88
C ARG A 127 -11.02 5.82 3.51
N MET A 128 -11.81 4.99 2.82
CA MET A 128 -11.46 4.53 1.47
C MET A 128 -11.38 5.67 0.46
N ASP A 129 -12.26 6.66 0.60
CA ASP A 129 -12.24 7.84 -0.27
C ASP A 129 -11.01 8.70 -0.01
N TYR A 130 -10.62 8.81 1.26
CA TYR A 130 -9.39 9.48 1.64
C TYR A 130 -8.14 8.79 1.09
N TYR A 131 -8.08 7.46 1.17
CA TYR A 131 -6.96 6.68 0.62
C TYR A 131 -6.89 6.78 -0.90
N LEU A 132 -8.02 6.68 -1.60
CA LEU A 132 -8.05 6.90 -3.05
C LEU A 132 -7.64 8.34 -3.40
N LYS A 133 -8.11 9.34 -2.65
CA LYS A 133 -7.72 10.73 -2.84
C LYS A 133 -6.22 10.93 -2.60
N HIS A 134 -5.63 10.27 -1.61
CA HIS A 134 -4.18 10.30 -1.40
C HIS A 134 -3.45 9.82 -2.66
N LEU A 135 -3.86 8.69 -3.24
CA LEU A 135 -3.29 8.21 -4.50
C LEU A 135 -3.48 9.22 -5.64
N GLN A 136 -4.68 9.75 -5.83
CA GLN A 136 -4.98 10.74 -6.88
C GLN A 136 -4.08 11.98 -6.76
N ASP A 137 -3.94 12.53 -5.55
CA ASP A 137 -3.12 13.72 -5.30
C ASP A 137 -1.61 13.44 -5.49
N SER A 138 -1.18 12.18 -5.40
CA SER A 138 0.23 11.76 -5.55
C SER A 138 0.54 11.18 -6.93
N TYR A 139 -0.46 10.95 -7.79
CA TYR A 139 -0.33 10.23 -9.05
C TYR A 139 0.72 10.84 -9.99
N ALA A 140 0.76 12.17 -10.10
CA ALA A 140 1.71 12.89 -10.95
C ALA A 140 3.19 12.72 -10.52
N TYR A 141 3.44 12.21 -9.32
CA TYR A 141 4.78 11.96 -8.78
C TYR A 141 5.19 10.48 -8.82
N LEU A 142 4.31 9.59 -9.31
CA LEU A 142 4.65 8.18 -9.48
C LEU A 142 5.63 8.01 -10.65
N PRO A 143 6.53 7.02 -10.60
CA PRO A 143 7.35 6.66 -11.76
C PRO A 143 6.48 6.34 -12.97
N THR A 144 6.83 6.86 -14.14
CA THR A 144 6.05 6.69 -15.38
C THR A 144 5.87 5.24 -15.82
N LYS A 145 6.82 4.36 -15.44
CA LYS A 145 6.77 2.92 -15.73
C LYS A 145 5.86 2.12 -14.78
N LEU A 146 5.36 2.72 -13.71
CA LEU A 146 4.55 2.05 -12.70
C LEU A 146 3.15 1.73 -13.25
N LYS A 147 2.85 0.44 -13.39
CA LYS A 147 1.55 -0.04 -13.88
C LYS A 147 0.72 -0.75 -12.81
N TYR A 148 1.38 -1.39 -11.86
CA TYR A 148 0.73 -2.27 -10.87
C TYR A 148 0.69 -1.63 -9.49
N TRP A 149 -0.47 -1.72 -8.86
CA TRP A 149 -0.78 -1.19 -7.54
C TRP A 149 -1.13 -2.33 -6.59
N ALA A 150 -0.12 -2.79 -5.84
CA ALA A 150 -0.24 -3.89 -4.91
C ALA A 150 -0.69 -3.40 -3.53
N VAL A 151 -1.87 -3.85 -3.08
CA VAL A 151 -2.49 -3.44 -1.81
C VAL A 151 -3.04 -4.65 -1.06
N ASP A 152 -3.18 -4.55 0.26
CA ASP A 152 -3.76 -5.64 1.04
C ASP A 152 -5.25 -5.89 0.70
N GLY A 153 -5.83 -6.95 1.25
CA GLY A 153 -7.23 -7.31 1.00
C GLY A 153 -8.26 -6.33 1.57
N PHE A 154 -7.88 -5.39 2.44
CA PHE A 154 -8.78 -4.34 2.93
C PHE A 154 -9.16 -3.35 1.82
N TYR A 155 -8.29 -3.18 0.82
CA TYR A 155 -8.52 -2.32 -0.34
C TYR A 155 -9.31 -2.98 -1.48
N SER A 156 -9.63 -4.29 -1.38
CA SER A 156 -10.41 -5.07 -2.36
C SER A 156 -11.90 -4.70 -2.39
N LYS A 157 -12.20 -3.41 -2.53
CA LYS A 157 -13.54 -2.81 -2.55
C LYS A 157 -13.73 -2.11 -3.89
N LYS A 158 -14.90 -2.30 -4.51
CA LYS A 158 -15.23 -1.77 -5.84
C LYS A 158 -14.82 -0.31 -6.03
N LYS A 159 -15.22 0.57 -5.10
CA LYS A 159 -14.95 2.01 -5.19
C LYS A 159 -13.45 2.33 -5.28
N PHE A 160 -12.62 1.64 -4.51
CA PHE A 160 -11.17 1.85 -4.53
C PHE A 160 -10.55 1.24 -5.80
N VAL A 161 -10.93 0.00 -6.12
CA VAL A 161 -10.43 -0.70 -7.32
C VAL A 161 -10.75 0.06 -8.60
N ASP A 162 -11.98 0.54 -8.75
CA ASP A 162 -12.37 1.36 -9.90
C ASP A 162 -11.62 2.68 -9.94
N GLY A 163 -11.38 3.30 -8.78
CA GLY A 163 -10.61 4.53 -8.68
C GLY A 163 -9.16 4.36 -9.14
N VAL A 164 -8.50 3.27 -8.73
CA VAL A 164 -7.13 2.94 -9.16
C VAL A 164 -7.10 2.63 -10.67
N VAL A 165 -8.07 1.87 -11.17
CA VAL A 165 -8.17 1.56 -12.60
C VAL A 165 -8.48 2.81 -13.43
N GLY A 166 -9.27 3.74 -12.90
CA GLY A 166 -9.51 5.05 -13.51
C GLY A 166 -8.25 5.92 -13.62
N LEU A 167 -7.21 5.62 -12.84
CA LEU A 167 -5.87 6.23 -12.95
C LEU A 167 -4.94 5.43 -13.88
N ASN A 168 -5.50 4.54 -14.71
CA ASN A 168 -4.73 3.68 -15.62
C ASN A 168 -3.69 2.79 -14.91
N LEU A 169 -4.02 2.33 -13.70
CA LEU A 169 -3.23 1.39 -12.91
C LEU A 169 -4.00 0.07 -12.73
N HIS A 170 -3.29 -1.03 -12.63
CA HIS A 170 -3.88 -2.34 -12.34
C HIS A 170 -3.71 -2.68 -10.86
N VAL A 171 -4.81 -3.01 -10.18
CA VAL A 171 -4.78 -3.45 -8.79
C VAL A 171 -4.34 -4.90 -8.71
N ILE A 172 -3.39 -5.17 -7.82
CA ILE A 172 -3.06 -6.51 -7.34
C ILE A 172 -3.39 -6.59 -5.85
N SER A 173 -4.19 -7.57 -5.45
CA SER A 173 -4.59 -7.68 -4.05
C SER A 173 -5.03 -9.09 -3.68
N LYS A 174 -5.43 -9.28 -2.42
CA LYS A 174 -5.91 -10.53 -1.87
C LYS A 174 -7.42 -10.50 -1.69
N LEU A 175 -8.06 -11.61 -2.07
CA LEU A 175 -9.46 -11.88 -1.80
C LEU A 175 -9.60 -12.73 -0.54
N ARG A 176 -10.80 -12.68 0.05
CA ARG A 176 -11.21 -13.68 1.05
C ARG A 176 -11.38 -15.04 0.37
N SER A 177 -11.20 -16.11 1.13
CA SER A 177 -11.41 -17.48 0.64
C SER A 177 -12.86 -17.77 0.23
N ASP A 178 -13.82 -16.95 0.66
CA ASP A 178 -15.25 -17.06 0.33
C ASP A 178 -15.72 -16.03 -0.72
N ALA A 179 -14.79 -15.45 -1.49
CA ALA A 179 -15.12 -14.45 -2.50
C ALA A 179 -16.10 -14.99 -3.56
N ASP A 180 -17.15 -14.21 -3.85
CA ASP A 180 -18.17 -14.59 -4.83
C ASP A 180 -17.68 -14.31 -6.26
N MET A 181 -17.39 -15.40 -6.98
CA MET A 181 -16.81 -15.40 -8.31
C MET A 181 -17.59 -16.34 -9.23
N ARG A 182 -17.63 -15.99 -10.52
CA ARG A 182 -18.29 -16.79 -11.56
C ARG A 182 -17.36 -17.04 -12.72
N TYR A 183 -17.41 -18.25 -13.26
CA TYR A 183 -16.71 -18.56 -14.51
C TYR A 183 -17.37 -17.78 -15.66
N LEU A 184 -16.55 -17.39 -16.62
CA LEU A 184 -17.02 -16.74 -17.85
C LEU A 184 -17.58 -17.79 -18.80
N TYR A 185 -18.69 -17.49 -19.47
CA TYR A 185 -19.28 -18.38 -20.46
C TYR A 185 -18.61 -18.17 -21.83
N THR A 186 -17.87 -19.18 -22.29
CA THR A 186 -17.16 -19.18 -23.58
C THR A 186 -17.81 -20.10 -24.62
N GLY A 187 -18.93 -20.73 -24.29
CA GLY A 187 -19.65 -21.63 -25.18
C GLY A 187 -20.50 -20.93 -26.25
N VAL A 188 -21.21 -21.74 -27.05
CA VAL A 188 -22.08 -21.27 -28.13
C VAL A 188 -23.19 -20.37 -27.57
N GLN A 189 -23.28 -19.15 -28.10
CA GLN A 189 -24.29 -18.18 -27.69
C GLN A 189 -25.65 -18.48 -28.32
N LYS A 190 -26.72 -18.11 -27.61
CA LYS A 190 -28.08 -18.20 -28.15
C LYS A 190 -28.23 -17.22 -29.34
N PRO A 191 -28.99 -17.58 -30.38
CA PRO A 191 -29.18 -16.72 -31.56
C PRO A 191 -30.03 -15.47 -31.28
N ARG A 192 -30.92 -15.50 -30.28
CA ARG A 192 -31.76 -14.36 -29.87
C ARG A 192 -31.82 -14.21 -28.35
N GLY A 193 -32.02 -12.98 -27.87
CA GLY A 193 -32.12 -12.62 -26.47
C GLY A 193 -30.79 -12.22 -25.82
N ALA A 194 -30.80 -12.03 -24.49
CA ALA A 194 -29.61 -11.66 -23.74
C ALA A 194 -28.55 -12.77 -23.80
N LYS A 195 -27.33 -12.42 -24.24
CA LYS A 195 -26.19 -13.34 -24.28
C LYS A 195 -25.85 -13.86 -22.89
N ARG A 196 -25.52 -15.14 -22.79
CA ARG A 196 -25.10 -15.76 -21.53
C ARG A 196 -23.69 -15.28 -21.19
N LYS A 197 -23.54 -14.71 -19.99
CA LYS A 197 -22.26 -14.14 -19.51
C LYS A 197 -21.46 -15.11 -18.64
N TYR A 198 -22.15 -15.94 -17.85
CA TYR A 198 -21.53 -16.73 -16.80
C TYR A 198 -21.84 -18.22 -16.92
N ASP A 199 -20.90 -19.03 -16.44
CA ASP A 199 -20.93 -20.48 -16.51
C ASP A 199 -20.74 -21.14 -15.16
N GLY A 200 -21.63 -20.79 -14.22
CA GLY A 200 -21.60 -21.32 -12.85
C GLY A 200 -20.74 -20.50 -11.90
N LYS A 201 -20.80 -20.89 -10.63
CA LYS A 201 -20.04 -20.31 -9.53
C LYS A 201 -18.67 -20.98 -9.44
N VAL A 202 -17.66 -20.25 -8.97
CA VAL A 202 -16.34 -20.83 -8.65
C VAL A 202 -16.41 -21.51 -7.29
N GLU A 203 -16.02 -22.78 -7.24
CA GLU A 203 -15.93 -23.57 -6.01
C GLU A 203 -14.47 -23.95 -5.76
N LEU A 204 -13.86 -23.43 -4.70
CA LEU A 204 -12.41 -23.62 -4.46
C LEU A 204 -12.03 -25.03 -4.00
N SER A 205 -13.02 -25.87 -3.68
CA SER A 205 -12.83 -27.30 -3.45
C SER A 205 -12.59 -28.07 -4.76
N ASP A 206 -13.01 -27.51 -5.90
CA ASP A 206 -12.80 -28.09 -7.22
C ASP A 206 -11.97 -27.14 -8.10
N LEU A 207 -10.71 -27.52 -8.31
CA LEU A 207 -9.76 -26.76 -9.15
C LEU A 207 -9.71 -27.27 -10.59
N SER A 208 -10.63 -28.15 -11.02
CA SER A 208 -10.66 -28.72 -12.37
C SER A 208 -10.67 -27.67 -13.49
N ARG A 209 -11.26 -26.50 -13.24
CA ARG A 209 -11.33 -25.36 -14.17
C ARG A 209 -10.23 -24.31 -13.97
N PHE A 210 -9.31 -24.57 -13.06
CA PHE A 210 -8.10 -23.78 -12.89
C PHE A 210 -6.96 -24.43 -13.67
N THR A 211 -6.12 -23.60 -14.27
CA THR A 211 -4.88 -24.04 -14.89
C THR A 211 -3.81 -24.12 -13.81
N TYR A 212 -3.18 -25.28 -13.65
CA TYR A 212 -1.98 -25.41 -12.82
C TYR A 212 -0.83 -24.62 -13.46
N VAL A 213 -0.13 -23.81 -12.66
CA VAL A 213 0.98 -22.96 -13.11
C VAL A 213 2.29 -23.63 -12.73
N LYS A 214 2.59 -23.70 -11.42
CA LYS A 214 3.79 -24.35 -10.90
C LYS A 214 3.69 -24.64 -9.41
N GLN A 215 4.64 -25.42 -8.92
CA GLN A 215 4.88 -25.61 -7.50
C GLN A 215 5.86 -24.52 -7.02
N LEU A 216 5.43 -23.68 -6.08
CA LEU A 216 6.25 -22.59 -5.53
C LEU A 216 7.22 -23.10 -4.47
N GLU A 217 6.73 -23.99 -3.60
CA GLU A 217 7.48 -24.67 -2.55
C GLU A 217 6.94 -26.10 -2.42
N PRO A 218 7.66 -27.02 -1.75
CA PRO A 218 7.11 -28.34 -1.41
C PRO A 218 5.68 -28.22 -0.83
N GLN A 219 4.70 -28.82 -1.50
CA GLN A 219 3.28 -28.80 -1.13
C GLN A 219 2.60 -27.41 -1.15
N LEU A 220 3.17 -26.43 -1.86
CA LEU A 220 2.55 -25.13 -2.15
C LEU A 220 2.43 -24.94 -3.67
N ASN A 221 1.21 -25.06 -4.19
CA ASN A 221 0.95 -25.04 -5.63
C ASN A 221 0.22 -23.77 -6.06
N LEU A 222 0.57 -23.24 -7.22
CA LEU A 222 -0.03 -22.07 -7.84
C LEU A 222 -0.95 -22.48 -8.99
N TYR A 223 -2.16 -21.96 -8.98
CA TYR A 223 -3.18 -22.16 -10.01
C TYR A 223 -3.70 -20.80 -10.51
N THR A 224 -4.21 -20.76 -11.74
CA THR A 224 -4.75 -19.54 -12.34
C THR A 224 -6.05 -19.76 -13.10
N THR A 225 -6.87 -18.72 -13.19
CA THR A 225 -8.07 -18.67 -14.03
C THR A 225 -8.53 -17.21 -14.16
N VAL A 226 -9.34 -16.91 -15.19
CA VAL A 226 -10.00 -15.61 -15.34
C VAL A 226 -11.48 -15.74 -14.99
N VAL A 227 -11.96 -14.92 -14.07
CA VAL A 227 -13.31 -15.01 -13.52
C VAL A 227 -13.96 -13.63 -13.44
N TRP A 228 -15.30 -13.62 -13.43
CA TRP A 228 -16.07 -12.45 -13.03
C TRP A 228 -16.17 -12.38 -11.52
N HIS A 229 -15.69 -11.30 -10.90
CA HIS A 229 -15.86 -11.07 -9.47
C HIS A 229 -17.11 -10.24 -9.20
N VAL A 230 -18.06 -10.80 -8.44
CA VAL A 230 -19.43 -10.27 -8.32
C VAL A 230 -19.45 -8.89 -7.65
N SER A 231 -18.72 -8.71 -6.55
CA SER A 231 -18.71 -7.44 -5.81
C SER A 231 -17.91 -6.33 -6.50
N LEU A 232 -16.84 -6.70 -7.22
CA LEU A 232 -16.01 -5.73 -7.97
C LEU A 232 -16.64 -5.38 -9.32
N LYS A 233 -17.53 -6.24 -9.83
CA LYS A 233 -18.18 -6.11 -11.14
C LYS A 233 -17.18 -5.98 -12.29
N ARG A 234 -16.17 -6.84 -12.31
CA ARG A 234 -15.17 -6.91 -13.38
C ARG A 234 -14.57 -8.30 -13.50
N ASN A 235 -14.00 -8.56 -14.67
CA ASN A 235 -13.09 -9.68 -14.86
C ASN A 235 -11.80 -9.42 -14.09
N ILE A 236 -11.29 -10.47 -13.45
CA ILE A 236 -9.99 -10.47 -12.78
C ILE A 236 -9.29 -11.78 -13.09
N ARG A 237 -7.96 -11.75 -13.14
CA ARG A 237 -7.16 -12.97 -13.14
C ARG A 237 -6.85 -13.35 -11.70
N ILE A 238 -7.05 -14.63 -11.37
CA ILE A 238 -6.79 -15.20 -10.06
C ILE A 238 -5.43 -15.88 -10.07
N ALA A 239 -4.67 -15.68 -9.02
CA ALA A 239 -3.53 -16.51 -8.64
C ALA A 239 -3.89 -17.19 -7.31
N ALA A 240 -4.27 -18.47 -7.38
CA ALA A 240 -4.70 -19.27 -6.24
C ALA A 240 -3.51 -20.09 -5.71
N LEU A 241 -3.07 -19.79 -4.49
CA LEU A 241 -2.07 -20.57 -3.78
C LEU A 241 -2.77 -21.61 -2.92
N ILE A 242 -2.45 -22.88 -3.18
CA ILE A 242 -2.99 -24.04 -2.49
C ILE A 242 -1.87 -24.67 -1.67
N ASP A 243 -2.00 -24.56 -0.35
CA ASP A 243 -1.02 -25.00 0.62
C ASP A 243 -1.50 -26.29 1.31
N THR A 244 -0.84 -27.41 1.05
CA THR A 244 -1.14 -28.71 1.66
C THR A 244 -0.06 -29.18 2.63
N ARG A 245 0.85 -28.27 3.05
CA ARG A 245 1.94 -28.59 4.00
C ARG A 245 1.44 -29.09 5.35
N LYS A 246 0.25 -28.66 5.75
CA LYS A 246 -0.38 -29.10 7.00
C LYS A 246 -1.28 -30.31 6.73
N VAL A 247 -0.89 -31.46 7.28
CA VAL A 247 -1.65 -32.70 7.16
C VAL A 247 -3.12 -32.49 7.57
N GLY A 248 -4.05 -32.92 6.71
CA GLY A 248 -5.49 -32.79 6.94
C GLY A 248 -6.07 -31.39 6.78
N LYS A 249 -5.28 -30.38 6.38
CA LYS A 249 -5.78 -29.02 6.15
C LYS A 249 -5.18 -28.40 4.88
N THR A 250 -6.06 -28.11 3.92
CA THR A 250 -5.70 -27.32 2.73
C THR A 250 -5.89 -25.83 3.02
N GLY A 251 -4.80 -25.07 3.01
CA GLY A 251 -4.82 -23.62 3.03
C GLY A 251 -5.05 -23.07 1.62
N VAL A 252 -5.89 -22.05 1.49
CA VAL A 252 -6.13 -21.35 0.22
C VAL A 252 -5.90 -19.85 0.39
N ALA A 253 -5.03 -19.29 -0.43
CA ALA A 253 -4.87 -17.84 -0.57
C ALA A 253 -5.21 -17.44 -2.01
N LEU A 254 -6.20 -16.56 -2.15
CA LEU A 254 -6.62 -16.02 -3.43
C LEU A 254 -6.01 -14.64 -3.63
N LEU A 255 -5.08 -14.54 -4.57
CA LEU A 255 -4.59 -13.27 -5.08
C LEU A 255 -5.31 -12.97 -6.40
N PHE A 256 -5.41 -11.70 -6.76
CA PHE A 256 -5.96 -11.30 -8.04
C PHE A 256 -5.25 -10.11 -8.64
N SER A 257 -5.36 -9.99 -9.96
CA SER A 257 -5.06 -8.78 -10.71
C SER A 257 -6.29 -8.31 -11.49
N THR A 258 -6.44 -7.00 -11.59
CA THR A 258 -7.37 -6.40 -12.57
C THR A 258 -6.84 -6.40 -13.99
N ASP A 259 -5.54 -6.60 -14.17
CA ASP A 259 -4.97 -6.96 -15.46
C ASP A 259 -5.23 -8.45 -15.69
N VAL A 260 -6.10 -8.77 -16.63
CA VAL A 260 -6.46 -10.15 -16.94
C VAL A 260 -5.41 -10.86 -17.76
N GLU A 261 -4.40 -10.16 -18.28
CA GLU A 261 -3.31 -10.73 -19.09
C GLU A 261 -2.02 -10.94 -18.29
N LEU A 262 -1.89 -10.31 -17.11
CA LEU A 262 -0.73 -10.49 -16.24
C LEU A 262 -0.53 -11.97 -15.86
N ASP A 263 0.72 -12.43 -15.90
CA ASP A 263 1.08 -13.79 -15.50
C ASP A 263 0.79 -14.03 -14.00
N ALA A 264 0.29 -15.23 -13.67
CA ALA A 264 -0.11 -15.55 -12.29
C ALA A 264 1.09 -15.61 -11.32
N GLU A 265 2.28 -15.94 -11.80
CA GLU A 265 3.51 -15.91 -11.01
C GLU A 265 3.86 -14.47 -10.64
N LEU A 266 3.76 -13.54 -11.60
CA LEU A 266 3.97 -12.12 -11.35
C LEU A 266 2.92 -11.54 -10.39
N ILE A 267 1.67 -12.01 -10.43
CA ILE A 267 0.66 -11.63 -9.42
C ILE A 267 1.14 -12.03 -8.01
N ALA A 268 1.63 -13.25 -7.84
CA ALA A 268 2.12 -13.74 -6.57
C ALA A 268 3.40 -13.00 -6.12
N GLU A 269 4.33 -12.77 -7.04
CA GLU A 269 5.57 -12.04 -6.81
C GLU A 269 5.32 -10.59 -6.40
N TYR A 270 4.52 -9.84 -7.16
CA TYR A 270 4.22 -8.44 -6.86
C TYR A 270 3.43 -8.31 -5.55
N TYR A 271 2.50 -9.22 -5.28
CA TYR A 271 1.80 -9.23 -4.00
C TYR A 271 2.74 -9.53 -2.81
N LYS A 272 3.73 -10.42 -3.00
CA LYS A 272 4.77 -10.70 -2.00
C LYS A 272 5.68 -9.47 -1.80
N ALA A 273 6.12 -8.84 -2.88
CA ALA A 273 6.95 -7.64 -2.86
C ALA A 273 6.28 -6.46 -2.14
N ARG A 274 4.94 -6.39 -2.13
CA ARG A 274 4.19 -5.41 -1.33
C ARG A 274 4.63 -5.34 0.14
N PHE A 275 5.07 -6.45 0.73
CA PHE A 275 5.52 -6.51 2.13
C PHE A 275 6.69 -5.56 2.43
N GLN A 276 7.38 -5.04 1.40
CA GLN A 276 8.40 -3.99 1.55
C GLN A 276 7.88 -2.72 2.24
N ILE A 277 6.59 -2.44 2.19
CA ILE A 277 5.99 -1.32 2.94
C ILE A 277 6.03 -1.52 4.46
N GLU A 278 6.01 -2.77 4.93
CA GLU A 278 6.11 -3.07 6.37
C GLU A 278 7.49 -2.71 6.91
N PHE A 279 8.54 -2.92 6.11
CA PHE A 279 9.89 -2.48 6.47
C PHE A 279 10.01 -0.96 6.51
N ILE A 280 9.30 -0.24 5.64
CA ILE A 280 9.21 1.22 5.71
C ILE A 280 8.64 1.65 7.08
N PHE A 281 7.53 1.06 7.52
CA PHE A 281 6.95 1.39 8.82
C PHE A 281 7.85 0.99 9.99
N ARG A 282 8.35 -0.24 9.99
CA ARG A 282 9.22 -0.76 11.06
C ARG A 282 10.43 0.16 11.23
N ASP A 283 11.15 0.42 10.15
CA ASP A 283 12.41 1.16 10.21
C ASP A 283 12.15 2.64 10.53
N ALA A 284 11.08 3.23 10.00
CA ALA A 284 10.74 4.61 10.32
C ALA A 284 10.38 4.80 11.80
N LYS A 285 9.60 3.88 12.38
CA LYS A 285 9.26 3.87 13.81
C LYS A 285 10.48 3.66 14.70
N GLN A 286 11.40 2.78 14.31
CA GLN A 286 12.55 2.41 15.14
C GLN A 286 13.73 3.39 15.03
N PHE A 287 13.97 3.99 13.86
CA PHE A 287 15.23 4.68 13.58
C PHE A 287 15.08 6.15 13.18
N THR A 288 13.91 6.59 12.72
CA THR A 288 13.72 7.96 12.18
C THR A 288 12.77 8.83 13.01
N GLY A 289 12.38 8.34 14.19
CA GLY A 289 11.52 9.07 15.13
C GLY A 289 10.09 9.29 14.65
N LEU A 290 9.56 8.40 13.79
CA LEU A 290 8.20 8.54 13.25
C LEU A 290 7.13 8.69 14.34
N CYS A 291 7.33 8.04 15.50
CA CYS A 291 6.41 8.08 16.64
C CYS A 291 6.74 9.19 17.66
N ASP A 292 7.82 9.94 17.46
CA ASP A 292 8.38 10.82 18.51
C ASP A 292 7.89 12.27 18.40
N ALA A 293 7.14 12.60 17.35
CA ALA A 293 6.53 13.92 17.20
C ALA A 293 5.73 14.27 18.46
N GLN A 294 6.07 15.38 19.12
CA GLN A 294 5.30 15.94 20.24
C GLN A 294 4.25 16.97 19.78
N THR A 295 4.36 17.43 18.54
CA THR A 295 3.49 18.43 17.90
C THR A 295 2.03 17.93 17.80
N ARG A 296 1.09 18.87 17.63
CA ARG A 296 -0.35 18.59 17.67
C ARG A 296 -1.11 19.16 16.48
N GLN A 297 -0.51 20.11 15.76
CA GLN A 297 -1.12 20.83 14.65
C GLN A 297 -0.99 20.02 13.35
N PRO A 298 -2.00 20.06 12.46
CA PRO A 298 -2.00 19.25 11.24
C PRO A 298 -0.77 19.46 10.37
N GLN A 299 -0.37 20.70 10.10
CA GLN A 299 0.76 21.00 9.21
C GLN A 299 2.09 20.50 9.79
N THR A 300 2.29 20.66 11.10
CA THR A 300 3.53 20.22 11.74
C THR A 300 3.61 18.70 11.85
N LEU A 301 2.47 18.03 12.06
CA LEU A 301 2.40 16.57 12.02
C LEU A 301 2.69 16.05 10.62
N ASP A 302 2.08 16.65 9.59
CA ASP A 302 2.32 16.30 8.19
C ASP A 302 3.80 16.46 7.80
N PHE A 303 4.41 17.58 8.18
CA PHE A 303 5.84 17.81 7.97
C PHE A 303 6.69 16.74 8.67
N HIS A 304 6.44 16.47 9.96
CA HIS A 304 7.18 15.46 10.72
C HIS A 304 7.11 14.08 10.08
N PHE A 305 5.91 13.62 9.72
CA PHE A 305 5.73 12.30 9.11
C PHE A 305 6.48 12.21 7.78
N ASN A 306 6.34 13.22 6.92
CA ASN A 306 7.05 13.23 5.64
C ASN A 306 8.58 13.32 5.84
N ALA A 307 9.06 14.08 6.82
CA ALA A 307 10.49 14.19 7.14
C ALA A 307 11.07 12.84 7.61
N SER A 308 10.45 12.17 8.59
CA SER A 308 10.89 10.85 9.08
C SER A 308 11.01 9.83 7.95
N LEU A 309 10.02 9.79 7.06
CA LEU A 309 10.00 8.86 5.93
C LEU A 309 11.00 9.23 4.82
N THR A 310 11.23 10.52 4.60
CA THR A 310 12.24 11.02 3.65
C THR A 310 13.65 10.65 4.12
N VAL A 311 13.95 10.74 5.42
CA VAL A 311 15.25 10.31 5.99
C VAL A 311 15.50 8.83 5.70
N LEU A 312 14.47 7.98 5.76
CA LEU A 312 14.62 6.56 5.44
C LEU A 312 14.95 6.34 3.95
N ASN A 313 14.34 7.10 3.04
CA ASN A 313 14.68 7.04 1.62
C ASN A 313 16.14 7.47 1.38
N LEU A 314 16.59 8.53 2.06
CA LEU A 314 17.98 9.02 1.94
C LEU A 314 18.97 7.96 2.40
N ALA A 315 18.71 7.31 3.54
CA ALA A 315 19.55 6.22 4.03
C ALA A 315 19.64 5.05 3.03
N LYS A 316 18.51 4.67 2.41
CA LYS A 316 18.47 3.63 1.37
C LYS A 316 19.25 4.01 0.12
N TYR A 317 19.13 5.25 -0.31
CA TYR A 317 19.87 5.76 -1.47
C TYR A 317 21.37 5.82 -1.20
N GLU A 318 21.78 6.33 -0.02
CA GLU A 318 23.18 6.39 0.35
C GLU A 318 23.81 4.99 0.51
N ASP A 319 23.10 4.04 1.12
CA ASP A 319 23.53 2.63 1.20
C ASP A 319 23.82 2.06 -0.19
N GLN A 320 22.94 2.34 -1.15
CA GLN A 320 23.13 1.89 -2.53
C GLN A 320 24.36 2.52 -3.19
N LEU A 321 24.60 3.81 -2.98
CA LEU A 321 25.80 4.49 -3.49
C LEU A 321 27.08 3.93 -2.87
N ARG A 322 27.07 3.57 -1.58
CA ARG A 322 28.20 2.93 -0.90
C ARG A 322 28.46 1.55 -1.49
N PHE A 323 27.42 0.73 -1.63
CA PHE A 323 27.54 -0.61 -2.19
C PHE A 323 28.06 -0.62 -3.63
N ALA A 324 27.60 0.30 -4.48
CA ALA A 324 28.05 0.41 -5.86
C ALA A 324 29.53 0.83 -6.00
N LYS A 325 30.13 1.46 -4.98
CA LYS A 325 31.56 1.80 -4.97
C LYS A 325 32.42 0.62 -4.55
N ASP A 326 31.94 -0.18 -3.60
CA ASP A 326 32.71 -1.26 -3.00
C ASP A 326 32.64 -2.56 -3.84
N ASN A 327 31.57 -2.77 -4.61
CA ASN A 327 31.38 -3.94 -5.47
C ASN A 327 31.19 -3.53 -6.94
N GLN A 328 32.12 -3.93 -7.81
CA GLN A 328 32.03 -3.71 -9.27
C GLN A 328 31.03 -4.66 -9.96
N THR A 329 30.56 -5.69 -9.26
CA THR A 329 29.52 -6.62 -9.72
C THR A 329 28.16 -6.23 -9.13
N GLN A 330 27.13 -6.15 -10.00
CA GLN A 330 25.72 -5.93 -9.65
C GLN A 330 25.14 -7.13 -8.88
N SER A 331 25.61 -7.42 -7.67
CA SER A 331 24.89 -8.30 -6.77
C SER A 331 23.83 -7.51 -6.01
N LEU A 332 22.65 -8.10 -5.85
CA LEU A 332 21.55 -7.49 -5.11
C LEU A 332 21.93 -7.46 -3.62
N HIS A 333 22.02 -6.26 -3.03
CA HIS A 333 22.28 -6.07 -1.60
C HIS A 333 21.00 -5.78 -0.84
N ALA A 334 20.71 -6.58 0.18
CA ALA A 334 19.59 -6.32 1.08
C ALA A 334 19.87 -5.12 1.99
N PHE A 335 18.91 -4.21 2.15
CA PHE A 335 19.07 -3.04 3.02
C PHE A 335 18.63 -3.34 4.45
N SER A 336 19.42 -2.90 5.44
CA SER A 336 19.01 -2.85 6.85
C SER A 336 19.35 -1.49 7.44
N MET A 337 18.32 -0.79 7.91
CA MET A 337 18.51 0.50 8.59
C MET A 337 19.34 0.36 9.88
N ALA A 338 19.25 -0.79 10.56
CA ALA A 338 20.07 -1.06 11.75
C ALA A 338 21.55 -1.17 11.40
N SER A 339 21.88 -1.92 10.33
CA SER A 339 23.25 -2.06 9.81
C SER A 339 23.79 -0.72 9.33
N TYR A 340 22.99 0.02 8.56
CA TYR A 340 23.33 1.36 8.08
C TYR A 340 23.66 2.32 9.23
N LYS A 341 22.79 2.38 10.26
CA LYS A 341 23.01 3.23 11.44
C LYS A 341 24.27 2.85 12.21
N ARG A 342 24.55 1.55 12.35
CA ARG A 342 25.77 1.06 13.03
C ARG A 342 27.03 1.42 12.27
N LEU A 343 27.04 1.22 10.95
CA LEU A 343 28.14 1.64 10.09
C LEU A 343 28.41 3.14 10.24
N ALA A 344 27.37 3.98 10.14
CA ALA A 344 27.50 5.43 10.29
C ALA A 344 28.00 5.83 11.70
N PHE A 345 27.55 5.13 12.75
CA PHE A 345 28.03 5.35 14.11
C PHE A 345 29.51 4.97 14.27
N ASN A 346 29.91 3.81 13.76
CA ASN A 346 31.29 3.35 13.81
C ASN A 346 32.22 4.28 13.02
N ASP A 347 31.80 4.71 11.82
CA ASP A 347 32.50 5.71 11.02
C ASP A 347 32.74 6.96 11.85
N HIS A 348 31.69 7.51 12.46
CA HIS A 348 31.81 8.69 13.30
C HIS A 348 32.72 8.47 14.52
N LEU A 349 32.58 7.33 15.21
CA LEU A 349 33.37 7.00 16.40
C LEU A 349 34.87 6.87 16.06
N LEU A 350 35.20 6.25 14.92
CA LEU A 350 36.57 6.12 14.46
C LEU A 350 37.18 7.49 14.12
N GLU A 351 36.43 8.37 13.44
CA GLU A 351 36.90 9.75 13.20
C GLU A 351 37.13 10.50 14.53
N ARG A 352 36.28 10.29 15.53
CA ARG A 352 36.47 10.87 16.88
C ARG A 352 37.74 10.34 17.54
N PHE A 353 38.03 9.04 17.47
CA PHE A 353 39.28 8.50 18.02
C PHE A 353 40.51 9.04 17.29
N ILE A 354 40.47 9.07 15.96
CA ILE A 354 41.57 9.63 15.15
C ILE A 354 41.85 11.08 15.56
N SER A 355 40.80 11.90 15.67
CA SER A 355 40.93 13.32 16.00
C SER A 355 41.30 13.58 17.46
N MET A 356 40.75 12.85 18.42
CA MET A 356 40.96 13.15 19.85
C MET A 356 42.27 12.58 20.40
N LEU A 357 42.83 11.56 19.74
CA LEU A 357 44.10 10.94 20.10
C LEU A 357 45.25 11.41 19.20
N ASP A 358 45.02 12.44 18.37
CA ASP A 358 45.98 13.00 17.41
C ASP A 358 46.65 11.93 16.51
N LEU A 359 45.88 10.93 16.09
CA LEU A 359 46.37 9.88 15.20
C LEU A 359 46.44 10.37 13.76
N ASN A 360 47.40 9.86 12.97
CA ASN A 360 47.49 10.17 11.55
C ASN A 360 46.30 9.55 10.77
N PRO A 361 45.39 10.34 10.18
CA PRO A 361 44.19 9.80 9.54
C PRO A 361 44.49 8.90 8.35
N THR A 362 45.50 9.25 7.54
CA THR A 362 45.88 8.48 6.35
C THR A 362 46.34 7.09 6.75
N LEU A 363 47.22 6.99 7.75
CA LEU A 363 47.75 5.72 8.24
C LEU A 363 46.65 4.81 8.80
N ILE A 364 45.74 5.37 9.60
CA ILE A 364 44.65 4.60 10.23
C ILE A 364 43.64 4.13 9.18
N LYS A 365 43.23 5.01 8.25
CA LYS A 365 42.23 4.68 7.22
C LYS A 365 42.77 3.70 6.17
N SER A 366 44.08 3.70 5.93
CA SER A 366 44.73 2.71 5.06
C SER A 366 44.96 1.34 5.71
N HIS A 367 44.75 1.22 7.03
CA HIS A 367 45.02 -0.02 7.74
C HIS A 367 44.07 -1.14 7.27
N PRO A 368 44.56 -2.38 7.03
CA PRO A 368 43.72 -3.48 6.51
C PRO A 368 42.48 -3.78 7.36
N ASN A 369 42.60 -3.67 8.69
CA ASN A 369 41.49 -3.89 9.63
C ASN A 369 40.54 -2.69 9.79
N TYR A 370 40.78 -1.55 9.13
CA TYR A 370 39.92 -0.38 9.26
C TYR A 370 38.47 -0.71 8.83
N GLN A 371 38.30 -1.45 7.73
CA GLN A 371 36.98 -1.88 7.28
C GLN A 371 36.30 -2.82 8.29
N ASN A 372 37.04 -3.72 8.95
CA ASN A 372 36.49 -4.59 9.99
C ASN A 372 35.95 -3.79 11.18
N LEU A 373 36.63 -2.70 11.55
CA LEU A 373 36.17 -1.80 12.62
C LEU A 373 34.95 -0.99 12.18
N ARG A 374 34.92 -0.51 10.93
CA ARG A 374 33.74 0.16 10.36
C ARG A 374 32.53 -0.78 10.36
N SER A 375 32.72 -2.03 9.96
CA SER A 375 31.64 -3.02 9.88
C SER A 375 31.32 -3.71 11.20
N TYR A 376 31.94 -3.32 12.31
CA TYR A 376 31.76 -3.97 13.60
C TYR A 376 30.29 -3.92 14.07
N GLY A 377 29.72 -5.09 14.40
CA GLY A 377 28.34 -5.20 14.89
C GLY A 377 27.25 -4.99 13.84
N ILE A 378 27.61 -4.86 12.56
CA ILE A 378 26.64 -4.92 11.45
C ILE A 378 25.97 -6.30 11.43
N ILE A 379 24.66 -6.33 11.16
CA ILE A 379 23.90 -7.58 11.01
C ILE A 379 24.14 -8.10 9.60
N ALA A 380 24.55 -9.37 9.47
CA ALA A 380 24.52 -10.07 8.19
C ALA A 380 23.05 -10.25 7.76
N ILE A 381 22.71 -9.78 6.56
CA ILE A 381 21.35 -9.76 6.03
C ILE A 381 21.21 -10.81 4.95
#